data_AF-A0A158HF09-F1
#
_entry.id   AF-A0A158HF09-F1
#
_cell.length_a   1.000
_cell.length_b   1.000
_cell.length_c   1.000
_cell.angle_alpha   90.00
_cell.angle_beta   90.00
_cell.angle_gamma   90.00
#
_symmetry.space_group_name_H-M   'P 1'
#
loop_
_entity.id
_entity.type
_entity.pdbx_description
1 polymer ?
#
loop_
_entity_poly.entity_id
_entity_poly.type
_entity_poly.pdbx_seq_one_letter_code
_entity_poly.pdbx_strand_id
1 'polypeptide(L)'
;MSVRVELTNRAASDVGAIRDFLKSLANAEKATRVIKALLDTAKKLDTPGEHRIGEALDGYDGPPAREVHKNVVLGGAYEHYYEIIPAYAAKPDRIVILRVWDTRQDR
;
A
#
# COMPACT_ATOMS: atom_id res chain seq x y z
N MET A 1 15.46 -14.24 -3.47
CA MET A 1 14.10 -14.62 -3.02
C MET A 1 13.29 -13.33 -2.96
N SER A 2 12.23 -13.21 -3.75
CA SER A 2 11.31 -12.07 -3.68
C SER A 2 10.36 -12.25 -2.49
N VAL A 3 10.12 -11.17 -1.74
CA VAL A 3 9.12 -11.15 -0.67
C VAL A 3 7.73 -11.11 -1.32
N ARG A 4 6.74 -11.83 -0.77
CA ARG A 4 5.38 -11.79 -1.33
C ARG A 4 4.69 -10.49 -0.95
N VAL A 5 4.08 -9.81 -1.91
CA VAL A 5 3.23 -8.64 -1.65
C VAL A 5 1.77 -9.01 -1.90
N GLU A 6 0.93 -8.86 -0.89
CA GLU A 6 -0.48 -9.27 -0.91
C GLU A 6 -1.38 -8.09 -0.53
N LEU A 7 -2.56 -7.99 -1.14
CA LEU A 7 -3.59 -7.02 -0.72
C LEU A 7 -4.58 -7.71 0.21
N THR A 8 -4.95 -7.04 1.29
CA THR A 8 -6.15 -7.43 2.04
C THR A 8 -7.41 -7.17 1.21
N ASN A 9 -8.53 -7.80 1.60
CA ASN A 9 -9.84 -7.48 1.04
C ASN A 9 -10.20 -5.99 1.20
N ARG A 10 -9.75 -5.35 2.28
CA ARG A 10 -9.99 -3.92 2.51
C ARG A 10 -9.18 -3.06 1.53
N ALA A 11 -7.90 -3.33 1.36
CA ALA A 11 -7.07 -2.66 0.36
C ALA A 11 -7.62 -2.85 -1.07
N ALA A 12 -8.06 -4.07 -1.42
CA ALA A 12 -8.67 -4.33 -2.72
C ALA A 12 -9.96 -3.52 -2.93
N SER A 13 -10.79 -3.40 -1.89
CA SER A 13 -11.99 -2.55 -1.90
C SER A 13 -11.63 -1.06 -2.06
N ASP A 14 -10.60 -0.59 -1.35
CA ASP A 14 -10.16 0.80 -1.46
C ASP A 14 -9.68 1.12 -2.89
N VAL A 15 -8.90 0.24 -3.51
CA VAL A 15 -8.47 0.35 -4.92
C VAL A 15 -9.67 0.43 -5.86
N GLY A 16 -10.72 -0.36 -5.60
CA GLY A 16 -11.97 -0.31 -6.34
C GLY A 16 -12.66 1.07 -6.23
N ALA A 17 -12.79 1.59 -5.01
CA ALA A 17 -13.38 2.91 -4.77
C ALA A 17 -12.60 4.04 -5.45
N ILE A 18 -11.25 4.00 -5.38
CA ILE A 18 -10.39 4.97 -6.07
C ILE A 18 -10.62 4.92 -7.58
N ARG A 19 -10.70 3.72 -8.16
CA ARG A 19 -10.95 3.56 -9.60
C ARG A 19 -12.27 4.20 -10.01
N ASP A 20 -13.33 4.00 -9.23
CA ASP A 20 -14.66 4.51 -9.54
C ASP A 20 -14.74 6.03 -9.36
N PHE A 21 -14.07 6.57 -8.35
CA PHE A 21 -13.88 8.01 -8.19
C PHE A 21 -13.09 8.63 -9.36
N LEU A 22 -12.00 8.00 -9.80
CA LEU A 22 -11.23 8.49 -10.94
C LEU A 22 -12.03 8.50 -12.24
N LYS A 23 -12.95 7.54 -12.42
CA LYS A 23 -13.89 7.50 -13.56
C LYS A 23 -14.96 8.59 -13.50
N SER A 24 -15.32 9.09 -12.32
CA SER A 24 -16.27 10.21 -12.21
C SER A 24 -15.61 11.55 -12.54
N LEU A 25 -14.30 11.67 -12.32
CA LEU A 25 -13.53 12.89 -12.61
C LEU A 25 -12.89 12.91 -14.01
N ALA A 26 -12.59 11.75 -14.58
CA ALA A 26 -11.84 11.61 -15.82
C ALA A 26 -12.33 10.39 -16.63
N ASN A 27 -11.67 10.10 -17.75
CA ASN A 27 -12.00 8.92 -18.55
C ASN A 27 -11.47 7.61 -17.94
N ALA A 28 -12.06 6.49 -18.35
CA ALA A 28 -11.75 5.15 -17.86
C ALA A 28 -10.29 4.73 -18.10
N GLU A 29 -9.67 5.23 -19.16
CA GLU A 29 -8.28 4.93 -19.49
C GLU A 29 -7.32 5.52 -18.46
N LYS A 30 -7.52 6.79 -18.09
CA LYS A 30 -6.73 7.47 -17.06
C LYS A 30 -6.87 6.76 -15.71
N ALA A 31 -8.10 6.39 -15.32
CA ALA A 31 -8.34 5.63 -14.10
C ALA A 31 -7.55 4.31 -14.10
N THR A 32 -7.57 3.57 -15.20
CA THR A 32 -6.84 2.30 -15.34
C THR A 32 -5.33 2.49 -15.21
N ARG A 33 -4.75 3.52 -15.84
CA ARG A 33 -3.31 3.82 -15.73
C ARG A 33 -2.90 4.14 -14.29
N VAL A 34 -3.70 4.92 -13.58
CA VAL A 34 -3.43 5.28 -12.18
C VAL A 34 -3.49 4.05 -11.27
N ILE A 35 -4.53 3.22 -11.41
CA ILE A 35 -4.64 1.98 -10.62
C ILE A 35 -3.47 1.04 -10.90
N LYS A 36 -3.06 0.90 -12.17
CA LYS A 36 -1.87 0.11 -12.51
C LYS A 36 -0.62 0.66 -11.81
N ALA A 37 -0.38 1.97 -11.90
CA ALA A 37 0.76 2.60 -11.26
C ALA A 37 0.76 2.43 -9.73
N LEU A 38 -0.42 2.46 -9.10
CA LEU A 38 -0.61 2.24 -7.68
C LEU A 38 -0.29 0.79 -7.28
N LEU A 39 -0.77 -0.20 -8.04
CA LEU A 39 -0.41 -1.60 -7.80
C LEU A 39 1.08 -1.87 -8.05
N ASP A 40 1.66 -1.21 -9.07
CA ASP A 40 3.09 -1.30 -9.36
C ASP A 40 3.94 -0.71 -8.22
N THR A 41 3.52 0.37 -7.56
CA THR A 41 4.24 0.91 -6.38
C THR A 41 4.12 0.00 -5.16
N ALA A 42 2.98 -0.68 -4.95
CA ALA A 42 2.88 -1.71 -3.92
C ALA A 42 3.82 -2.89 -4.22
N LYS A 43 3.87 -3.32 -5.48
CA LYS A 43 4.70 -4.45 -5.90
C LYS A 43 6.19 -4.22 -5.66
N LYS A 44 6.69 -2.98 -5.78
CA LYS A 44 8.10 -2.64 -5.48
C LYS A 44 8.56 -3.07 -4.08
N LEU A 45 7.64 -3.21 -3.13
CA LEU A 45 7.94 -3.72 -1.79
C LEU A 45 8.48 -5.16 -1.82
N ASP A 46 8.34 -5.92 -2.91
CA ASP A 46 8.94 -7.25 -3.08
C ASP A 46 10.48 -7.22 -3.20
N THR A 47 11.06 -6.05 -3.47
CA THR A 47 12.46 -5.85 -3.80
C THR A 47 13.29 -5.59 -2.55
N PRO A 48 14.45 -6.25 -2.37
CA PRO A 48 15.35 -5.98 -1.25
C PRO A 48 15.72 -4.50 -1.15
N GLY A 49 15.64 -3.93 0.06
CA GLY A 49 15.87 -2.51 0.31
C GLY A 49 14.60 -1.65 0.22
N GLU A 50 13.56 -2.12 -0.47
CA GLU A 50 12.29 -1.39 -0.63
C GLU A 50 11.26 -1.75 0.45
N HIS A 51 11.51 -2.78 1.26
CA HIS A 51 10.53 -3.30 2.23
C HIS A 51 10.07 -2.28 3.28
N ARG A 52 10.89 -1.27 3.60
CA ARG A 52 10.68 -0.31 4.71
C ARG A 52 10.81 1.15 4.28
N ILE A 53 10.49 1.46 3.01
CA ILE A 53 10.61 2.82 2.46
C ILE A 53 9.59 3.80 3.02
N GLY A 54 8.54 3.30 3.69
CA GLY A 54 7.50 4.11 4.31
C GLY A 54 7.85 4.52 5.74
N GLU A 55 7.20 5.56 6.22
CA GLU A 55 7.22 5.97 7.62
C GLU A 55 6.66 4.84 8.50
N ALA A 56 7.43 4.38 9.48
CA ALA A 56 6.94 3.44 10.48
C ALA A 56 5.84 4.11 11.33
N LEU A 57 4.74 3.40 11.58
CA LEU A 57 3.63 3.90 12.37
C LEU A 57 3.72 3.37 13.80
N ASP A 58 3.66 4.29 14.76
CA ASP A 58 3.61 3.97 16.18
C ASP A 58 2.25 3.38 16.59
N GLY A 59 2.21 2.73 17.76
CA GLY A 59 0.98 2.21 18.36
C GLY A 59 0.66 0.75 17.98
N TYR A 60 1.57 0.10 17.24
CA TYR A 60 1.45 -1.30 16.82
C TYR A 60 2.44 -2.23 17.54
N ASP A 61 3.20 -1.73 18.51
CA ASP A 61 4.22 -2.49 19.24
C ASP A 61 3.65 -3.42 20.34
N GLY A 62 2.36 -3.32 20.64
CA GLY A 62 1.69 -4.16 21.65
C GLY A 62 1.61 -5.62 21.22
N PRO A 63 1.60 -6.59 22.16
CA PRO A 63 1.61 -8.01 21.81
C PRO A 63 0.29 -8.47 21.14
N PRO A 64 0.33 -9.12 19.96
CA PRO A 64 1.52 -9.39 19.14
C PRO A 64 2.00 -8.14 18.39
N ALA A 65 3.31 -7.86 18.47
CA ALA A 65 3.89 -6.69 17.83
C ALA A 65 3.73 -6.75 16.30
N ARG A 66 3.40 -5.61 15.69
CA ARG A 66 3.18 -5.46 14.26
C ARG A 66 4.04 -4.32 13.73
N GLU A 67 4.70 -4.56 12.61
CA GLU A 67 5.51 -3.55 11.93
C GLU A 67 4.68 -2.97 10.78
N VAL A 68 4.04 -1.83 11.05
CA VAL A 68 3.16 -1.15 10.09
C VAL A 68 3.83 0.12 9.58
N HIS A 69 3.77 0.35 8.27
CA HIS A 69 4.32 1.51 7.62
C HIS A 69 3.27 2.22 6.75
N LYS A 70 3.43 3.54 6.62
CA LYS A 70 2.73 4.39 5.66
C LYS A 70 3.71 4.86 4.59
N ASN A 71 3.44 4.54 3.33
CA ASN A 71 4.21 5.05 2.20
C ASN A 71 3.34 5.97 1.33
N VAL A 72 3.86 7.16 1.04
CA VAL A 72 3.22 8.14 0.17
C VAL A 72 3.74 7.93 -1.25
N VAL A 73 2.84 7.69 -2.20
CA VAL A 73 3.18 7.28 -3.56
C VAL A 73 2.61 8.23 -4.62
N LEU A 74 3.11 8.09 -5.86
CA LEU A 74 2.64 8.85 -7.02
C LEU A 74 2.62 10.37 -6.78
N GLY A 75 3.71 10.90 -6.22
CA GLY A 75 3.89 12.33 -6.01
C GLY A 75 3.01 12.94 -4.91
N GLY A 76 2.56 12.15 -3.94
CA GLY A 76 1.74 12.66 -2.81
C GLY A 76 0.25 12.43 -2.94
N ALA A 77 -0.20 11.86 -4.06
CA ALA A 77 -1.62 11.72 -4.35
C ALA A 77 -2.28 10.50 -3.65
N TYR A 78 -1.47 9.52 -3.25
CA TYR A 78 -1.98 8.30 -2.63
C TYR A 78 -1.08 7.80 -1.51
N GLU A 79 -1.67 7.00 -0.62
CA GLU A 79 -0.97 6.38 0.51
C GLU A 79 -1.18 4.86 0.50
N HIS A 80 -0.14 4.11 0.81
CA HIS A 80 -0.20 2.68 1.14
C HIS A 80 0.09 2.50 2.61
N TYR A 81 -0.84 1.83 3.31
CA TYR A 81 -0.59 1.31 4.65
C TYR A 81 -0.28 -0.16 4.48
N TYR A 82 0.87 -0.59 4.96
CA TYR A 82 1.30 -1.98 4.80
C TYR A 82 1.97 -2.50 6.05
N GLU A 83 1.89 -3.81 6.22
CA GLU A 83 2.47 -4.53 7.34
C GLU A 83 3.54 -5.50 6.85
N ILE A 84 4.66 -5.53 7.56
CA ILE A 84 5.77 -6.44 7.30
C ILE A 84 5.62 -7.66 8.21
N ILE A 85 5.67 -8.86 7.62
CA ILE A 85 5.44 -10.11 8.34
C ILE A 85 6.61 -11.09 8.10
N PRO A 86 7.25 -11.63 9.16
CA PRO A 86 7.07 -11.25 10.56
C PRO A 86 7.64 -9.86 10.87
N ALA A 87 7.10 -9.21 11.91
CA ALA A 87 7.51 -7.87 12.32
C ALA A 87 9.01 -7.82 12.64
N TYR A 88 9.68 -6.76 12.17
CA TYR A 88 11.09 -6.44 12.35
C TYR A 88 12.08 -7.47 11.80
N ALA A 89 11.62 -8.42 10.99
CA ALA A 89 12.49 -9.39 10.35
C ALA A 89 13.43 -8.70 9.36
N ALA A 90 14.73 -8.98 9.45
CA ALA A 90 15.72 -8.51 8.48
C ALA A 90 15.34 -8.92 7.04
N LYS A 91 14.74 -10.10 6.91
CA LYS A 91 14.15 -10.61 5.68
C LYS A 91 12.71 -11.06 5.95
N PRO A 92 11.70 -10.26 5.56
CA PRO A 92 10.32 -10.64 5.76
C PRO A 92 9.89 -11.75 4.82
N ASP A 93 8.89 -12.52 5.23
CA ASP A 93 8.28 -13.57 4.42
C ASP A 93 7.28 -12.96 3.42
N ARG A 94 6.50 -11.99 3.90
CA ARG A 94 5.52 -11.26 3.11
C ARG A 94 5.30 -9.85 3.63
N ILE A 95 4.76 -9.01 2.75
CA ILE A 95 4.28 -7.67 3.03
C ILE A 95 2.82 -7.61 2.62
N VAL A 96 1.97 -7.11 3.51
CA VAL A 96 0.53 -7.07 3.31
C VAL A 96 0.07 -5.63 3.24
N ILE A 97 -0.52 -5.23 2.11
CA ILE A 97 -1.16 -3.91 1.97
C ILE A 97 -2.50 -3.94 2.72
N LEU A 98 -2.57 -3.17 3.79
CA LEU A 98 -3.73 -3.06 4.69
C LEU A 98 -4.78 -2.10 4.14
N ARG A 99 -4.35 -0.91 3.70
CA ARG A 99 -5.22 0.15 3.16
C ARG A 99 -4.52 0.85 2.00
N VAL A 100 -5.33 1.38 1.10
CA VAL A 100 -4.89 2.27 0.02
C VAL A 100 -5.75 3.52 0.09
N TRP A 101 -5.14 4.70 0.14
CA TRP A 101 -5.90 5.96 0.24
C TRP A 101 -5.56 6.91 -0.88
N ASP A 102 -6.57 7.69 -1.28
CA ASP A 102 -6.45 8.85 -2.16
C ASP A 102 -6.47 10.10 -1.28
N THR A 103 -5.41 10.89 -1.29
CA THR A 103 -5.25 12.03 -0.37
C THR A 103 -6.25 13.16 -0.64
N ARG A 104 -6.99 13.10 -1.75
CA ARG A 104 -8.07 14.03 -2.10
C ARG A 104 -9.41 13.64 -1.50
N GLN A 105 -9.55 12.39 -1.06
CA GLN A 105 -10.76 11.90 -0.42
C GLN A 105 -10.63 12.04 1.09
N ASP A 106 -11.74 12.37 1.75
CA ASP A 106 -11.76 12.47 3.20
C ASP A 106 -11.53 11.10 3.85
N ARG A 107 -10.93 11.11 5.04
CA ARG A 107 -10.39 9.92 5.72
C ARG A 107 -11.44 9.11 6.47
#